data_AF-A0A376FGD8-F1
#
_entry.id   AF-A0A376FGD8-F1
#
_cell.length_a   1.000
_cell.length_b   1.000
_cell.length_c   1.000
_cell.angle_alpha   90.00
_cell.angle_beta   90.00
_cell.angle_gamma   90.00
#
_symmetry.space_group_name_H-M   'P 1'
#
loop_
_entity.id
_entity.type
_entity.pdbx_description
1 polymer ?
#
loop_
_entity_poly.entity_id
_entity_poly.type
_entity_poly.pdbx_seq_one_letter_code
_entity_poly.pdbx_strand_id
1 'polypeptide(L)' 'MSDLYKKHFLKLLDFTPAQFTSLLTLAAQLKADKKNGKEVQKLTGKKHRAHLRKRLDPYTLLFRSCRI' A
#
# COMPACT_ATOMS: atom_id res chain seq x y z
N MET A 1 -2.18 7.26 16.65
CA MET A 1 -1.59 5.90 16.52
C MET A 1 -2.72 4.90 16.66
N SER A 2 -3.11 4.07 15.71
CA SER A 2 -3.06 4.10 14.26
C SER A 2 -4.25 3.23 13.87
N ASP A 3 -5.41 3.85 13.59
CA ASP A 3 -6.69 3.18 13.34
C ASP A 3 -6.66 2.17 12.17
N LEU A 4 -5.57 2.16 11.43
CA LEU A 4 -5.29 1.32 10.27
C LEU A 4 -4.41 0.11 10.60
N TYR A 5 -3.81 0.04 11.80
CA TYR A 5 -2.91 -1.04 12.17
C TYR A 5 -3.71 -2.32 12.45
N LYS A 6 -3.41 -3.40 11.70
CA LYS A 6 -4.13 -4.69 11.70
C LYS A 6 -5.58 -4.64 11.19
N LYS A 7 -6.03 -3.55 10.55
CA LYS A 7 -7.37 -3.46 9.97
C LYS A 7 -7.38 -4.03 8.54
N HIS A 8 -8.39 -4.83 8.20
CA HIS A 8 -8.54 -5.36 6.85
C HIS A 8 -9.09 -4.29 5.90
N PHE A 9 -8.44 -4.10 4.74
CA PHE A 9 -8.93 -3.24 3.67
C PHE A 9 -9.82 -4.06 2.73
N LEU A 10 -11.11 -4.21 3.08
CA LEU A 10 -12.07 -5.00 2.29
C LEU A 10 -12.90 -4.09 1.37
N LYS A 11 -13.45 -3.00 1.89
CA LYS A 11 -14.26 -2.04 1.13
C LYS A 11 -13.88 -0.60 1.48
N LEU A 12 -14.16 0.33 0.57
CA LEU A 12 -13.93 1.76 0.78
C LEU A 12 -14.80 2.34 1.91
N LEU A 13 -16.00 1.79 2.12
CA LEU A 13 -16.95 2.25 3.14
C LEU A 13 -16.49 1.94 4.59
N ASP A 14 -15.47 1.07 4.75
CA ASP A 14 -14.93 0.71 6.08
C ASP A 14 -14.01 1.81 6.66
N PHE A 15 -13.76 2.87 5.89
CA PHE A 15 -12.87 3.99 6.22
C PHE A 15 -13.61 5.32 6.23
N THR A 16 -13.23 6.19 7.17
CA THR A 16 -13.71 7.57 7.17
C THR A 16 -12.96 8.40 6.11
N PRO A 17 -13.54 9.51 5.61
CA PRO A 17 -12.88 10.37 4.64
C PRO A 17 -11.51 10.86 5.14
N ALA A 18 -11.40 11.20 6.42
CA ALA A 18 -10.13 11.63 7.03
C ALA A 18 -9.05 10.53 6.98
N GLN A 19 -9.42 9.28 7.24
CA GLN A 19 -8.49 8.13 7.13
C GLN A 19 -8.07 7.92 5.67
N PHE A 20 -8.98 8.08 4.71
CA PHE A 20 -8.67 7.97 3.29
C PHE A 20 -7.71 9.06 2.81
N THR A 21 -7.94 10.32 3.21
CA THR A 21 -7.04 11.42 2.92
C THR A 21 -5.64 11.16 3.48
N SER A 22 -5.54 10.64 4.71
CA SER A 22 -4.25 10.29 5.30
C SER A 22 -3.51 9.22 4.51
N LEU A 23 -4.21 8.21 3.99
CA LEU A 23 -3.64 7.16 3.13
C LEU A 23 -3.14 7.74 1.80
N LEU A 24 -3.90 8.66 1.20
CA LEU A 24 -3.50 9.33 -0.05
C LEU A 24 -2.26 10.19 0.14
N THR A 25 -2.17 10.95 1.23
CA THR A 25 -0.99 11.76 1.56
C THR A 25 0.24 10.86 1.73
N LEU A 26 0.11 9.74 2.44
CA LEU A 26 1.20 8.77 2.60
C LEU A 26 1.61 8.14 1.27
N ALA A 27 0.66 7.77 0.41
CA ALA A 27 0.96 7.23 -0.91
C ALA A 27 1.70 8.24 -1.80
N ALA A 28 1.33 9.53 -1.73
CA ALA A 28 2.00 10.60 -2.46
C ALA A 28 3.44 10.80 -1.99
N GLN A 29 3.68 10.78 -0.66
CA GLN A 29 5.03 10.85 -0.08
C GLN A 29 5.89 9.68 -0.55
N LEU A 30 5.39 8.44 -0.44
CA LEU A 30 6.13 7.25 -0.88
C LEU A 30 6.42 7.27 -2.39
N LYS A 31 5.48 7.78 -3.19
CA LYS A 31 5.69 7.93 -4.64
C LYS A 31 6.76 8.98 -4.96
N ALA A 32 6.77 10.10 -4.23
CA ALA A 32 7.81 11.13 -4.37
C ALA A 32 9.18 10.61 -3.92
N ASP A 33 9.25 9.90 -2.79
CA ASP A 33 10.49 9.30 -2.29
C ASP A 33 11.06 8.26 -3.25
N LYS A 34 10.18 7.42 -3.83
CA LYS A 34 10.55 6.46 -4.88
C LYS A 34 11.07 7.15 -6.14
N LYS A 35 10.41 8.23 -6.59
CA LYS A 35 10.87 9.03 -7.73
C LYS A 35 12.24 9.68 -7.47
N ASN A 36 12.50 10.09 -6.23
CA ASN A 36 13.75 10.72 -5.80
C ASN A 36 14.84 9.71 -5.41
N GLY A 37 14.60 8.40 -5.53
CA GLY A 37 15.56 7.35 -5.18
C GLY A 37 15.85 7.19 -3.69
N LYS A 38 15.06 7.83 -2.80
CA LYS A 38 15.19 7.75 -1.33
C LYS A 38 14.18 6.79 -0.71
N GLU A 39 13.79 5.75 -1.45
CA GLU A 39 12.78 4.78 -1.00
C GLU A 39 13.29 4.03 0.25
N VAL A 40 12.60 4.22 1.38
CA VAL A 40 12.91 3.50 2.63
C VAL A 40 12.05 2.23 2.70
N GLN A 41 12.70 1.06 2.67
CA GLN A 41 12.03 -0.22 2.85
C GLN A 41 11.64 -0.39 4.32
N LYS A 42 10.36 -0.11 4.64
CA LYS A 42 9.83 -0.21 6.01
C LYS A 42 9.31 -1.62 6.37
N LEU A 43 9.26 -2.53 5.39
CA LEU A 43 8.63 -3.86 5.52
C LEU A 43 9.60 -5.03 5.25
N THR A 44 10.91 -4.75 5.19
CA THR A 44 11.97 -5.75 5.02
C THR A 44 11.81 -6.89 6.03
N GLY A 45 11.70 -8.12 5.55
CA GLY A 45 11.54 -9.33 6.36
C GLY A 45 10.11 -9.81 6.61
N LYS A 46 9.08 -9.12 6.10
CA LYS A 46 7.68 -9.57 6.20
C LYS A 46 7.25 -10.33 4.95
N LYS A 47 6.71 -11.55 5.13
CA LYS A 47 6.19 -12.37 4.04
C LYS A 47 4.71 -12.06 3.79
N HIS A 48 4.40 -11.49 2.63
CA HIS A 48 3.03 -11.24 2.20
C HIS A 48 2.63 -12.26 1.12
N ARG A 49 1.57 -13.03 1.37
CA ARG A 49 1.04 -14.01 0.41
C ARG A 49 -0.10 -13.37 -0.38
N ALA A 50 0.12 -13.12 -1.67
CA ALA A 50 -0.94 -12.71 -2.59
C ALA A 50 -1.70 -13.95 -3.10
N HIS A 51 -3.02 -13.99 -2.88
CA HIS A 51 -3.89 -15.01 -3.47
C HIS A 51 -4.74 -14.36 -4.56
N LEU A 52 -4.44 -14.65 -5.83
CA LEU A 52 -5.16 -14.14 -6.98
C LEU A 52 -6.01 -15.25 -7.59
N ARG A 53 -7.33 -15.12 -7.50
CA ARG A 53 -8.29 -16.06 -8.13
C ARG A 53 -8.55 -15.76 -9.61
N LYS A 54 -8.29 -14.53 -10.05
CA LYS A 54 -8.46 -14.09 -11.44
C LYS A 54 -7.17 -13.44 -11.91
N ARG A 55 -6.83 -13.57 -13.20
CA ARG A 55 -5.73 -12.79 -13.79
C ARG A 55 -6.13 -11.32 -13.78
N LEU A 56 -5.35 -10.52 -13.07
CA LEU A 56 -5.47 -9.07 -12.95
C LEU A 56 -4.16 -8.46 -13.47
N ASP A 57 -3.99 -8.49 -14.77
CA ASP A 57 -2.96 -7.77 -15.49
C ASP A 57 -3.55 -6.38 -15.79
N PRO A 58 -3.14 -5.28 -15.10
CA PRO A 58 -1.76 -4.95 -14.69
C PRO A 58 -1.49 -4.88 -13.16
N TYR A 59 -2.48 -5.13 -12.31
CA TYR A 59 -2.35 -4.94 -10.85
C TYR A 59 -1.29 -5.84 -10.19
N THR A 60 -1.04 -7.01 -10.76
CA THR A 60 -0.04 -7.96 -10.24
C THR A 60 1.39 -7.42 -10.36
N LEU A 61 1.66 -6.54 -11.32
CA LEU A 61 2.99 -5.96 -11.56
C LEU A 61 3.29 -4.76 -10.67
N LEU A 62 2.26 -4.06 -10.17
CA LEU A 62 2.40 -2.91 -9.26
C LEU A 62 3.04 -3.32 -7.92
N PHE A 63 2.68 -4.49 -7.39
CA PHE A 63 3.23 -5.00 -6.13
C PHE A 63 4.69 -5.46 -6.25
N ARG A 64 5.13 -5.86 -7.44
CA ARG A 64 6.55 -6.22 -7.69
C ARG A 64 7.44 -5.00 -7.95
N SER A 65 6.87 -3.89 -8.43
CA SER A 65 7.62 -2.67 -8.72
C SER A 65 7.93 -1.85 -7.47
N CYS A 66 7.06 -1.85 -6.46
CA CYS A 66 7.41 -1.32 -5.14
C CYS A 66 8.29 -2.34 -4.43
N ARG A 67 9.46 -1.90 -3.97
CA ARG A 67 10.47 -2.75 -3.34
C ARG A 67 10.11 -2.93 -1.86
N ILE A 68 8.93 -3.53 -1.63
CA ILE A 68 8.34 -3.79 -0.30
C ILE A 68 9.02 -4.98 0.35
#